data_AF-A0A367BRI0-F1
#
_entry.id   AF-A0A367BRI0-F1
#
_cell.length_a   1.000
_cell.length_b   1.000
_cell.length_c   1.000
_cell.angle_alpha   90.00
_cell.angle_beta   90.00
_cell.angle_gamma   90.00
#
_symmetry.space_group_name_H-M   'P 1'
#
loop_
_entity.id
_entity.type
_entity.pdbx_description
1 polymer ?
#
loop_
_entity_poly.entity_id
_entity_poly.type
_entity_poly.pdbx_seq_one_letter_code
_entity_poly.pdbx_strand_id
1 'polypeptide(L)' 'MFNFDMQLDQNYASFYNPDSGKAVFVDSFDNVEFDVRVGTLRESHHVATVHAETDEELNSKLKDLAEQYL' A
#
# COMPACT_ATOMS: atom_id res chain seq x y z
N MET A 1 -4.02 -13.25 -0.21
CA MET A 1 -4.17 -12.11 0.72
C MET A 1 -2.81 -11.46 0.86
N PHE A 2 -2.71 -10.13 0.78
CA PHE A 2 -1.42 -9.44 0.92
C PHE A 2 -0.94 -9.50 2.36
N ASN A 3 0.37 -9.64 2.55
CA ASN A 3 1.00 -9.48 3.85
C ASN A 3 1.75 -8.14 3.83
N PHE A 4 1.14 -7.14 4.45
CA PHE A 4 1.74 -5.81 4.58
C PHE A 4 2.74 -5.82 5.73
N ASP A 5 3.95 -5.35 5.46
CA ASP A 5 5.06 -5.26 6.42
C ASP A 5 5.93 -4.06 6.03
N MET A 6 5.31 -2.87 6.07
CA MET A 6 5.94 -1.59 5.77
C MET A 6 6.26 -0.84 7.07
N GLN A 7 7.44 -0.24 7.14
CA GLN A 7 7.85 0.63 8.24
C GLN A 7 7.69 2.09 7.83
N LEU A 8 7.37 3.00 8.77
CA LEU A 8 7.20 4.42 8.47
C LEU A 8 8.45 5.06 7.87
N ASP A 9 9.65 4.60 8.22
CA ASP A 9 10.89 5.12 7.67
C ASP A 9 11.18 4.67 6.22
N GLN A 10 10.35 3.77 5.67
CA GLN A 10 10.38 3.36 4.27
C GLN A 10 9.50 4.26 3.43
N ASN A 11 10.10 4.92 2.45
CA ASN A 11 9.39 5.83 1.55
C ASN A 11 8.74 5.12 0.35
N TYR A 12 8.95 3.82 0.18
CA TYR A 12 8.36 3.03 -0.90
C TYR A 12 8.23 1.55 -0.52
N ALA A 13 7.09 0.94 -0.86
CA ALA A 13 6.89 -0.50 -0.82
C ALA A 13 5.98 -0.96 -1.96
N SER A 14 6.11 -2.23 -2.35
CA SER A 14 5.18 -2.85 -3.29
C SER A 14 4.86 -4.28 -2.89
N PHE A 15 3.59 -4.62 -2.93
CA PHE A 15 3.06 -5.93 -2.54
C PHE A 15 2.38 -6.55 -3.75
N TYR A 16 2.85 -7.72 -4.19
CA TYR A 16 2.34 -8.39 -5.38
C TYR A 16 1.75 -9.76 -5.03
N ASN A 17 0.55 -10.03 -5.54
CA ASN A 17 -0.09 -11.34 -5.45
C ASN A 17 0.03 -12.05 -6.81
N PRO A 18 0.88 -13.08 -6.94
CA PRO A 18 1.10 -13.78 -8.21
C PRO A 18 -0.13 -14.57 -8.67
N ASP A 19 -1.00 -15.01 -7.76
CA ASP A 19 -2.18 -15.82 -8.10
C ASP A 19 -3.25 -14.98 -8.78
N SER A 20 -3.43 -13.72 -8.36
CA SER A 20 -4.42 -12.80 -8.94
C SER A 20 -3.82 -11.79 -9.92
N GLY A 21 -2.48 -11.68 -9.99
CA GLY A 21 -1.78 -10.66 -10.76
C GLY A 21 -1.96 -9.24 -10.22
N LYS A 22 -2.50 -9.08 -9.01
CA LYS A 22 -2.79 -7.78 -8.39
C LYS A 22 -1.59 -7.26 -7.61
N ALA A 23 -1.43 -5.95 -7.60
CA ALA A 23 -0.37 -5.26 -6.88
C ALA A 23 -0.92 -4.05 -6.11
N VAL A 24 -0.31 -3.80 -4.95
CA VAL A 24 -0.44 -2.57 -4.17
C VAL A 24 0.93 -1.90 -4.15
N PHE A 25 0.97 -0.62 -4.49
CA PHE A 25 2.16 0.23 -4.42
C PHE A 25 1.90 1.32 -3.41
N VAL A 26 2.90 1.56 -2.57
CA VAL A 26 2.86 2.59 -1.53
C VAL A 26 4.09 3.46 -1.70
N ASP A 27 3.91 4.76 -1.82
CA ASP A 27 5.00 5.72 -1.89
C ASP A 27 4.74 6.93 -0.99
N SER A 28 5.81 7.49 -0.43
CA SER A 28 5.75 8.66 0.46
C SER A 28 6.94 9.57 0.21
N PHE A 29 6.73 10.88 0.36
CA PHE A 29 7.79 11.88 0.27
C PHE A 29 8.30 12.35 1.64
N ASP A 30 7.45 12.27 2.66
CA ASP A 30 7.70 12.81 4.00
C ASP A 30 7.63 11.76 5.12
N ASN A 31 7.36 10.50 4.76
CA ASN A 31 7.17 9.37 5.69
C ASN A 31 6.00 9.58 6.67
N VAL A 32 5.03 10.43 6.29
CA VAL A 32 3.84 10.76 7.07
C VAL A 32 2.58 10.55 6.22
N GLU A 33 2.60 11.02 4.97
CA GLU A 33 1.56 10.79 3.97
C GLU A 33 2.02 9.73 2.96
N PHE A 34 1.25 8.65 2.85
CA PHE A 34 1.54 7.49 2.01
C PHE A 34 0.49 7.38 0.90
N ASP A 35 0.88 7.68 -0.33
CA ASP A 35 0.03 7.48 -1.51
C ASP A 35 -0.05 5.99 -1.85
N VAL A 36 -1.27 5.50 -1.98
CA VAL A 36 -1.56 4.10 -2.25
C VAL A 36 -2.13 3.98 -3.66
N ARG A 37 -1.48 3.12 -4.47
CA ARG A 37 -1.94 2.76 -5.81
C ARG A 37 -2.23 1.27 -5.89
N VAL A 38 -3.30 0.94 -6.58
CA VAL A 38 -3.79 -0.44 -6.71
C VAL A 38 -3.97 -0.79 -8.18
N GLY A 39 -3.65 -2.03 -8.55
CA GLY A 39 -3.88 -2.53 -9.90
C GLY A 39 -3.06 -3.77 -10.21
N THR A 40 -2.27 -3.70 -11.29
CA THR A 40 -1.34 -4.73 -11.75
C THR A 40 0.05 -4.12 -11.89
N LEU A 41 1.05 -4.94 -12.23
CA LEU A 41 2.41 -4.45 -12.51
C LEU A 41 2.52 -3.54 -13.74
N ARG A 42 1.50 -3.52 -14.62
CA ARG A 42 1.50 -2.71 -15.86
C ARG A 42 0.61 -1.48 -15.78
N GLU A 43 -0.44 -1.56 -14.97
CA GLU A 43 -1.45 -0.51 -14.85
C GLU A 43 -1.94 -0.46 -13.40
N SER A 44 -1.76 0.69 -12.77
CA SER A 44 -2.25 0.98 -11.41
C SER A 44 -2.77 2.40 -11.35
N HIS A 45 -3.71 2.64 -10.44
CA HIS A 45 -4.29 3.95 -10.19
C HIS A 45 -4.25 4.27 -8.70
N HIS A 46 -4.16 5.56 -8.38
CA HIS A 46 -4.27 6.05 -7.01
C HIS A 46 -5.66 5.77 -6.47
N VAL A 47 -5.73 5.27 -5.24
CA VAL A 47 -6.98 4.95 -4.54
C VAL A 47 -7.16 5.76 -3.26
N ALA A 48 -6.07 6.10 -2.58
CA ALA A 48 -6.10 6.84 -1.32
C ALA A 48 -4.70 7.38 -0.96
N THR A 49 -4.69 8.40 -0.12
CA THR A 49 -3.51 8.83 0.64
C THR A 49 -3.75 8.51 2.11
N VAL A 50 -2.84 7.76 2.72
CA VAL A 50 -2.92 7.29 4.11
C VAL A 50 -1.99 8.12 4.97
N HIS A 51 -2.52 8.65 6.07
CA HIS A 51 -1.71 9.18 7.16
C HIS A 51 -1.51 8.10 8.22
N ALA A 52 -0.31 7.92 8.76
CA ALA A 52 -0.05 6.98 9.84
C ALA A 52 1.06 7.47 10.77
N GLU A 53 0.88 7.25 12.08
CA GLU A 53 1.86 7.59 13.11
C GLU A 53 2.61 6.36 13.66
N THR A 54 2.15 5.14 13.34
CA THR A 54 2.90 3.89 13.63
C THR A 54 2.89 2.92 12.45
N ASP A 55 3.87 1.99 12.45
CA ASP A 55 3.96 0.91 11.48
C ASP A 55 2.67 0.05 11.49
N GLU A 56 2.14 -0.27 12.67
CA GLU A 56 0.91 -1.06 12.79
C GLU A 56 -0.31 -0.36 12.19
N GLU A 57 -0.43 0.96 12.40
CA GLU A 57 -1.51 1.76 11.82
C GLU A 57 -1.41 1.78 10.29
N LEU A 58 -0.20 2.00 9.75
CA LEU A 58 0.04 1.99 8.31
C LEU A 58 -0.38 0.65 7.70
N ASN A 59 0.13 -0.46 8.23
CA ASN A 59 -0.14 -1.79 7.70
C ASN A 59 -1.63 -2.19 7.82
N SER A 60 -2.31 -1.77 8.90
CA SER A 60 -3.76 -1.98 9.05
C SER A 60 -4.55 -1.23 7.97
N LYS A 61 -4.23 0.05 7.72
CA LYS A 61 -4.92 0.86 6.70
C LYS A 61 -4.66 0.34 5.29
N LEU A 62 -3.43 -0.11 5.00
CA LEU A 62 -3.10 -0.75 3.71
C LEU A 62 -3.90 -2.02 3.49
N LYS A 63 -4.10 -2.82 4.54
CA LYS A 63 -4.93 -4.02 4.48
C LYS A 63 -6.39 -3.70 4.16
N ASP A 64 -6.98 -2.74 4.87
CA ASP A 64 -8.38 -2.34 4.65
C ASP A 64 -8.60 -1.80 3.22
N LEU A 65 -7.66 -0.98 2.72
CA LEU A 65 -7.69 -0.50 1.34
C LEU A 65 -7.56 -1.64 0.33
N ALA A 66 -6.66 -2.59 0.55
CA ALA A 66 -6.52 -3.73 -0.35
C ALA A 66 -7.81 -4.56 -0.41
N GLU A 67 -8.48 -4.81 0.71
CA GLU A 67 -9.76 -5.52 0.76
C GLU A 67 -10.91 -4.75 0.08
N GLN A 68 -10.86 -3.42 0.06
CA GLN A 68 -11.87 -2.59 -0.58
C GLN A 68 -11.71 -2.51 -2.11
N TYR A 69 -10.47 -2.52 -2.61
CA TYR A 69 -10.17 -2.22 -4.01
C TYR A 69 -9.67 -3.43 -4.85
N LEU A 70 -9.45 -4.61 -4.26
CA LEU A 70 -8.96 -5.82 -4.94
C LEU A 70 -9.82 -7.06 -4.70
#